data_AF-A0A376NV63-F1
#
_entry.id   AF-A0A376NV63-F1
#
_cell.length_a   1.000
_cell.length_b   1.000
_cell.length_c   1.000
_cell.angle_alpha   90.00
_cell.angle_beta   90.00
_cell.angle_gamma   90.00
#
_symmetry.space_group_name_H-M   'P 1'
#
loop_
_entity.id
_entity.type
_entity.pdbx_description
1 polymer ?
#
loop_
_entity_poly.entity_id
_entity_poly.type
_entity_poly.pdbx_seq_one_letter_code
_entity_poly.pdbx_strand_id
1 'polypeptide(L)'
;MFLEKAWHEGHERAQLAIKTFVHRIARHIAGHAASLRRLDGIIFTGGIGENSSLIRRLVMEHLAVLGVVIDTEMNNRSNSFGERIVSSENARVICAVIPTNEEKMIALDAIHLGKVNAPAEFA
;
A
#
# COMPACT_ATOMS: atom_id res chain seq x y z
N MET A 1 14.07 -3.47 7.79
CA MET A 1 14.50 -3.81 6.40
C MET A 1 15.97 -3.40 6.23
N PHE A 2 16.87 -4.25 5.72
CA PHE A 2 18.33 -3.97 5.68
C PHE A 2 18.70 -2.67 4.97
N LEU A 3 18.01 -2.33 3.87
CA LEU A 3 18.25 -1.08 3.14
C LEU A 3 17.83 0.18 3.92
N GLU A 4 16.79 0.10 4.76
CA GLU A 4 16.38 1.22 5.61
C GLU A 4 17.39 1.45 6.74
N LYS A 5 17.94 0.36 7.31
CA LYS A 5 19.03 0.47 8.28
C LYS A 5 20.24 1.16 7.64
N ALA A 6 20.68 0.68 6.47
CA ALA A 6 21.79 1.27 5.72
C ALA A 6 21.53 2.72 5.29
N TRP A 7 20.27 3.08 4.96
CA TRP A 7 19.85 4.46 4.71
C TRP A 7 20.14 5.35 5.91
N HIS A 8 19.74 4.91 7.12
CA HIS A 8 19.94 5.66 8.36
C HIS A 8 21.41 5.74 8.78
N GLU A 9 22.22 4.75 8.39
CA GLU A 9 23.68 4.76 8.54
C GLU A 9 24.40 5.62 7.47
N GLY A 10 23.66 6.29 6.58
CA GLY A 10 24.22 7.21 5.59
C GLY A 10 24.73 6.56 4.30
N HIS A 11 24.41 5.29 4.04
CA HIS A 11 24.88 4.59 2.85
C HIS A 11 24.22 5.12 1.56
N GLU A 12 24.97 5.88 0.76
CA GLU A 12 24.44 6.58 -0.42
C GLU A 12 23.71 5.67 -1.42
N ARG A 13 24.25 4.49 -1.73
CA ARG A 13 23.56 3.57 -2.68
C ARG A 13 22.26 3.00 -2.13
N ALA A 14 22.13 2.83 -0.81
CA ALA A 14 20.88 2.40 -0.19
C ALA A 14 19.86 3.54 -0.25
N GLN A 15 20.31 4.78 -0.05
CA GLN A 15 19.48 5.96 -0.23
C GLN A 15 18.99 6.10 -1.67
N LEU A 16 19.88 5.94 -2.65
CA LEU A 16 19.52 5.98 -4.06
C LEU A 16 18.53 4.86 -4.43
N ALA A 17 18.75 3.64 -3.94
CA ALA A 17 17.87 2.50 -4.21
C ALA A 17 16.45 2.76 -3.70
N ILE A 18 16.31 3.21 -2.44
CA ILE A 18 15.01 3.54 -1.86
C ILE A 18 14.36 4.73 -2.58
N LYS A 19 15.09 5.80 -2.88
CA LYS A 19 14.54 6.95 -3.63
C LYS A 19 14.05 6.54 -5.02
N THR A 20 14.81 5.69 -5.73
CA THR A 20 14.42 5.18 -7.05
C THR A 20 13.18 4.30 -6.97
N PHE A 21 13.09 3.45 -5.95
CA PHE A 21 11.94 2.60 -5.69
C PHE A 21 10.68 3.44 -5.41
N VAL A 22 10.77 4.41 -4.51
CA VAL A 22 9.70 5.38 -4.20
C VAL A 22 9.25 6.12 -5.46
N HIS A 23 10.20 6.67 -6.24
CA HIS A 23 9.91 7.39 -7.46
C HIS A 23 9.11 6.54 -8.46
N ARG A 24 9.50 5.29 -8.67
CA ARG A 24 8.78 4.36 -9.56
C ARG A 24 7.38 4.06 -9.05
N ILE A 25 7.21 3.81 -7.75
CA ILE A 25 5.87 3.61 -7.16
C ILE A 25 4.99 4.84 -7.41
N ALA A 26 5.47 6.02 -7.05
CA ALA A 26 4.71 7.26 -7.22
C ALA A 26 4.34 7.51 -8.70
N ARG A 27 5.31 7.31 -9.61
CA ARG A 27 5.07 7.39 -11.06
C ARG A 27 3.96 6.44 -11.51
N HIS A 28 3.99 5.19 -11.06
CA HIS A 28 2.97 4.22 -11.44
C HIS A 28 1.61 4.57 -10.82
N ILE A 29 1.53 4.94 -9.54
CA ILE A 29 0.25 5.35 -8.93
C ILE A 29 -0.38 6.51 -9.70
N ALA A 30 0.38 7.57 -9.96
CA ALA A 30 -0.10 8.72 -10.73
C ALA A 30 -0.51 8.34 -12.17
N GLY A 31 0.23 7.43 -12.81
CA GLY A 31 -0.13 6.90 -14.12
C GLY A 31 -1.44 6.10 -14.12
N HIS A 32 -1.65 5.24 -13.12
CA HIS A 32 -2.89 4.47 -12.99
C HIS A 32 -4.09 5.36 -12.63
N ALA A 33 -3.87 6.43 -11.87
CA ALA A 33 -4.91 7.39 -11.53
C ALA A 33 -5.53 8.06 -12.77
N ALA A 34 -4.80 8.17 -13.89
CA ALA A 34 -5.31 8.71 -15.14
C ALA A 34 -6.45 7.86 -15.76
N SER A 35 -6.56 6.58 -15.38
CA SER A 35 -7.64 5.69 -15.81
C SER A 35 -8.92 5.86 -14.99
N LEU A 36 -8.92 6.71 -13.96
CA LEU A 36 -10.05 6.92 -13.06
C LEU A 36 -10.73 8.26 -13.35
N ARG A 37 -12.06 8.31 -13.24
CA ARG A 37 -12.82 9.58 -13.28
C ARG A 37 -12.61 10.41 -12.01
N ARG A 38 -12.34 9.74 -10.89
CA ARG A 38 -12.06 10.33 -9.58
C ARG A 38 -11.16 9.37 -8.80
N LEU A 39 -10.16 9.92 -8.11
CA LEU A 39 -9.29 9.16 -7.22
C LEU A 39 -9.77 9.39 -5.78
N ASP A 40 -10.42 8.40 -5.20
CA ASP A 40 -10.96 8.49 -3.84
C ASP A 40 -9.95 8.03 -2.77
N GLY A 41 -9.10 7.05 -3.12
CA GLY A 41 -8.09 6.58 -2.19
C GLY A 41 -6.93 5.81 -2.79
N ILE A 42 -5.86 5.70 -2.01
CA ILE A 42 -4.64 4.94 -2.29
C ILE A 42 -4.42 3.97 -1.13
N ILE A 43 -4.31 2.68 -1.44
CA ILE A 43 -4.16 1.63 -0.43
C ILE A 43 -2.74 1.06 -0.47
N PHE A 44 -2.08 1.04 0.68
CA PHE A 44 -0.83 0.33 0.89
C PHE A 44 -1.10 -1.03 1.51
N THR A 45 -0.53 -2.07 0.92
CA THR A 45 -0.66 -3.46 1.37
C THR A 45 0.61 -4.25 1.07
N GLY A 46 0.67 -5.50 1.49
CA GLY A 46 1.82 -6.39 1.34
C GLY A 46 2.97 -6.02 2.28
N GLY A 47 4.00 -6.88 2.32
CA GLY A 47 5.07 -6.78 3.33
C GLY A 47 5.70 -5.39 3.48
N ILE A 48 6.00 -4.71 2.36
CA ILE A 48 6.58 -3.35 2.38
C ILE A 48 5.51 -2.30 2.73
N GLY A 49 4.36 -2.35 2.06
CA GLY A 49 3.29 -1.35 2.21
C GLY A 49 2.70 -1.35 3.63
N GLU A 50 2.65 -2.50 4.28
CA GLU A 50 2.11 -2.67 5.63
C GLU A 50 3.08 -2.22 6.73
N ASN A 51 4.37 -2.52 6.56
CA ASN A 51 5.37 -2.39 7.63
C ASN A 51 6.31 -1.19 7.48
N SER A 52 6.54 -0.68 6.28
CA SER A 52 7.47 0.44 6.09
C SER A 52 6.77 1.80 6.13
N SER A 53 6.80 2.44 7.30
CA SER A 53 6.32 3.83 7.45
C SER A 53 7.17 4.81 6.64
N LEU A 54 8.47 4.55 6.48
CA LEU A 54 9.38 5.36 5.67
C LEU A 54 8.96 5.37 4.20
N ILE A 55 8.74 4.19 3.60
CA ILE A 55 8.36 4.08 2.19
C ILE A 55 6.99 4.73 1.96
N ARG A 56 5.99 4.45 2.80
CA ARG A 56 4.67 5.08 2.69
C ARG A 56 4.77 6.59 2.71
N ARG A 57 5.50 7.13 3.69
CA ARG A 57 5.72 8.58 3.81
C ARG A 57 6.34 9.18 2.55
N LEU A 58 7.45 8.61 2.09
CA LEU A 58 8.15 9.13 0.91
C LEU A 58 7.29 9.05 -0.37
N VAL A 59 6.48 8.00 -0.53
CA VAL A 59 5.54 7.87 -1.65
C VAL A 59 4.44 8.93 -1.55
N MET A 60 3.84 9.12 -0.37
CA MET A 60 2.79 10.12 -0.16
C MET A 60 3.31 11.54 -0.39
N GLU A 61 4.51 11.87 0.09
CA GLU A 61 5.19 13.15 -0.18
C GLU A 61 5.38 13.37 -1.69
N HIS A 62 5.80 12.33 -2.43
CA HIS A 62 5.99 12.41 -3.88
C HIS A 62 4.65 12.56 -4.65
N LEU A 63 3.52 12.18 -4.04
CA LEU A 63 2.18 12.25 -4.62
C LEU A 63 1.38 13.48 -4.15
N ALA A 64 2.02 14.45 -3.49
CA ALA A 64 1.36 15.67 -3.02
C ALA A 64 0.58 16.43 -4.12
N VAL A 65 1.00 16.32 -5.38
CA VAL A 65 0.29 16.89 -6.55
C VAL A 65 -1.14 16.36 -6.71
N LEU A 66 -1.42 15.15 -6.21
CA LEU A 66 -2.76 14.53 -6.22
C LEU A 66 -3.59 14.95 -4.98
N GLY A 67 -3.08 15.83 -4.11
CA GLY A 67 -3.77 16.25 -2.89
C GLY A 67 -3.70 15.23 -1.75
N VAL A 68 -2.71 14.35 -1.77
CA VAL A 68 -2.37 13.46 -0.66
C VAL A 68 -1.68 14.25 0.44
N VAL A 69 -2.14 14.10 1.69
CA VAL A 69 -1.54 14.70 2.87
C VAL A 69 -1.40 13.63 3.94
N ILE A 70 -0.19 13.45 4.47
CA ILE A 70 0.10 12.40 5.46
C ILE A 70 -0.30 12.80 6.88
N ASP A 71 -0.88 11.85 7.62
CA ASP A 71 -0.91 11.87 9.08
C ASP A 71 0.31 11.08 9.59
N THR A 72 1.28 11.79 10.16
CA THR A 72 2.55 11.19 10.58
C THR A 72 2.36 10.26 11.77
N GLU A 73 1.43 10.56 12.68
CA GLU A 73 1.18 9.72 13.85
C GLU A 73 0.57 8.39 13.41
N MET A 74 -0.49 8.45 12.60
CA MET A 74 -1.17 7.27 12.09
C MET A 74 -0.27 6.43 11.16
N ASN A 75 0.54 7.08 10.32
CA ASN A 75 1.49 6.38 9.47
C ASN A 75 2.57 5.62 10.26
N ASN A 76 2.98 6.12 11.43
CA ASN A 76 4.01 5.48 12.25
C ASN A 76 3.47 4.35 13.13
N ARG A 77 2.15 4.14 13.20
CA ARG A 77 1.57 2.98 13.89
C ARG A 77 2.02 1.67 13.22
N SER A 78 2.36 0.69 14.06
CA SER A 78 2.76 -0.66 13.64
C SER A 78 1.63 -1.38 12.92
N ASN A 79 1.97 -2.43 12.17
CA ASN A 79 0.97 -3.22 11.43
C ASN A 79 -0.03 -3.95 12.33
N SER A 80 0.28 -4.13 13.62
CA SER A 80 -0.64 -4.69 14.62
C SER A 80 -1.92 -3.86 14.83
N PHE A 81 -1.94 -2.60 14.38
CA PHE A 81 -3.15 -1.79 14.37
C PHE A 81 -4.13 -2.21 13.26
N GLY A 82 -3.69 -3.05 12.32
CA GLY A 82 -4.52 -3.58 11.25
C GLY A 82 -4.86 -2.54 10.18
N GLU A 83 -6.09 -2.60 9.69
CA GLU A 83 -6.65 -1.66 8.72
C GLU A 83 -6.73 -0.25 9.32
N ARG A 84 -6.12 0.73 8.65
CA ARG A 84 -6.03 2.10 9.18
C ARG A 84 -5.84 3.15 8.11
N ILE A 85 -6.45 4.31 8.33
CA ILE A 85 -6.20 5.51 7.53
C ILE A 85 -4.88 6.15 8.01
N VAL A 86 -4.05 6.59 7.06
CA VAL A 86 -2.74 7.23 7.29
C VAL A 86 -2.63 8.59 6.60
N SER A 87 -3.68 9.06 5.94
CA SER A 87 -3.81 10.45 5.48
C SER A 87 -4.41 11.33 6.55
N SER A 88 -4.06 12.62 6.53
CA SER A 88 -4.72 13.66 7.34
C SER A 88 -6.20 13.79 6.97
N GLU A 89 -7.04 14.21 7.93
CA GLU A 89 -8.46 14.51 7.72
C GLU A 89 -8.71 15.54 6.60
N ASN A 90 -7.74 16.41 6.33
CA ASN A 90 -7.82 17.44 5.28
C ASN A 90 -7.35 16.96 3.90
N ALA A 91 -6.93 15.69 3.76
CA ALA A 91 -6.45 15.16 2.49
C ALA A 91 -7.61 15.03 1.49
N ARG A 92 -7.35 15.38 0.22
CA ARG A 92 -8.35 15.19 -0.86
C ARG A 92 -8.50 13.73 -1.25
N VAL A 93 -7.44 12.95 -1.08
CA VAL A 93 -7.37 11.52 -1.37
C VAL A 93 -7.05 10.79 -0.08
N ILE A 94 -7.88 9.82 0.29
CA ILE A 94 -7.65 9.02 1.50
C ILE A 94 -6.48 8.06 1.24
N CYS A 95 -5.50 8.02 2.13
CA CYS A 95 -4.48 6.97 2.12
C CYS A 95 -4.71 6.03 3.29
N ALA A 96 -4.67 4.72 3.04
CA ALA A 96 -4.87 3.72 4.08
C ALA A 96 -3.87 2.56 3.94
N VAL A 97 -3.63 1.87 5.05
CA VAL A 97 -2.98 0.57 5.09
C VAL A 97 -4.04 -0.49 5.33
N ILE A 98 -4.10 -1.50 4.47
CA ILE A 98 -5.01 -2.64 4.60
C ILE A 98 -4.18 -3.90 4.47
N PRO A 99 -3.97 -4.67 5.56
CA PRO A 99 -3.21 -5.92 5.48
C PRO A 99 -3.84 -6.89 4.49
N THR A 100 -3.04 -7.41 3.55
CA THR A 100 -3.54 -8.41 2.61
C THR A 100 -3.74 -9.74 3.31
N ASN A 101 -4.69 -10.54 2.84
CA ASN A 101 -4.89 -11.90 3.30
C ASN A 101 -5.35 -12.75 2.12
N GLU A 102 -4.37 -13.25 1.37
CA GLU A 102 -4.59 -14.02 0.15
C GLU A 102 -5.26 -15.37 0.47
N GLU A 103 -4.89 -16.01 1.58
CA GLU A 103 -5.48 -17.27 2.04
C GLU A 103 -6.96 -17.12 2.38
N LYS A 104 -7.35 -16.02 3.03
CA LYS A 104 -8.76 -15.71 3.32
C LYS A 104 -9.53 -15.49 2.03
N MET A 105 -8.98 -14.78 1.05
CA MET A 105 -9.65 -14.60 -0.24
C MET A 105 -9.85 -15.93 -0.97
N ILE A 106 -8.83 -16.80 -1.01
CA ILE A 106 -8.94 -18.16 -1.58
C ILE A 106 -10.03 -18.97 -0.85
N ALA A 107 -10.05 -18.93 0.49
CA ALA A 107 -11.04 -19.65 1.28
C ALA A 107 -12.47 -19.13 1.03
N LEU A 108 -12.66 -17.82 0.87
CA LEU A 108 -13.95 -17.23 0.55
C LEU A 108 -14.46 -17.70 -0.82
N ASP A 109 -13.59 -17.70 -1.83
CA ASP A 109 -13.93 -18.22 -3.15
C ASP A 109 -14.22 -19.72 -3.11
N ALA A 110 -13.43 -20.50 -2.37
CA ALA A 110 -13.68 -21.93 -2.19
C ALA A 110 -15.03 -22.23 -1.51
N ILE A 111 -15.39 -21.46 -0.47
CA ILE A 111 -16.70 -21.57 0.21
C ILE A 111 -17.84 -21.17 -0.73
N HIS A 112 -17.64 -20.13 -1.55
CA HIS A 112 -18.64 -19.71 -2.53
C HIS A 112 -18.87 -20.78 -3.59
N LEU A 113 -17.79 -21.28 -4.20
CA LEU A 113 -17.83 -22.32 -5.23
C LEU A 113 -18.32 -23.68 -4.68
N GLY A 114 -18.02 -24.01 -3.42
CA GLY A 114 -18.51 -25.22 -2.77
C GLY A 114 -20.04 -25.27 -2.59
N LYS A 115 -20.75 -24.16 -2.78
CA LYS A 115 -22.23 -24.10 -2.80
C LYS A 115 -22.83 -24.33 -4.18
N VAL A 116 -22.00 -24.34 -5.22
CA VAL A 116 -22.44 -24.55 -6.60
C VAL A 116 -22.59 -26.06 -6.83
N ASN A 117 -23.77 -26.48 -7.30
CA ASN A 117 -23.95 -27.84 -7.80
C ASN A 117 -23.32 -27.94 -9.20
N ALA A 118 -22.02 -28.22 -9.25
CA ALA A 118 -21.37 -28.55 -10.51
C ALA A 118 -21.79 -29.98 -10.93
N PRO A 119 -22.23 -30.21 -12.17
CA PRO A 119 -22.38 -31.57 -12.68
C PRO A 119 -21.01 -32.26 -12.59
N ALA A 120 -20.99 -33.48 -12.05
CA ALA A 120 -19.77 -34.25 -11.86
C ALA A 120 -19.23 -34.70 -13.23
N GLU A 121 -18.47 -33.84 -13.92
CA GLU A 121 -17.77 -34.20 -15.15
C GLU A 121 -16.34 -34.73 -14.93
N PHE A 122 -15.88 -34.82 -13.68
CA PHE A 122 -14.52 -35.28 -13.36
C PHE A 122 -14.43 -36.17 -12.11
N ALA A 123 -15.43 -37.03 -11.89
CA ALA A 123 -15.33 -38.14 -10.92
C ALA A 123 -14.74 -39.39 -11.58
#